data_AF-A0A8J3R601-F1
#
_entry.id   AF-A0A8J3R601-F1
#
_cell.length_a   1.000
_cell.length_b   1.000
_cell.length_c   1.000
_cell.angle_alpha   90.00
_cell.angle_beta   90.00
_cell.angle_gamma   90.00
#
_symmetry.space_group_name_H-M   'P 1'
#
loop_
_entity.id
_entity.type
_entity.pdbx_description
1 polymer ?
#
loop_
_entity_poly.entity_id
_entity_poly.type
_entity_poly.pdbx_seq_one_letter_code
_entity_poly.pdbx_strand_id
1 'polypeptide(L)'
;MTGSSERAARLSIAITLMTLLSTTACNNNPRHTESPDPISLHKTAIIKAVQCLVDNHAIPEDELRGVEWLDGRRLIPNAAFTDWYSTHENAKYRGQSLLAWTDQAEKAGSAWRCPL
;
A
#
# COMPACT_ATOMS: atom_id res chain seq x y z
N MET A 1 -28.74 45.03 -71.98
CA MET A 1 -30.12 44.64 -71.63
C MET A 1 -30.10 44.06 -70.22
N THR A 2 -30.75 44.76 -69.28
CA THR A 2 -31.52 44.25 -68.12
C THR A 2 -31.14 42.88 -67.55
N GLY A 3 -30.90 42.66 -66.26
CA GLY A 3 -31.25 43.41 -65.06
C GLY A 3 -31.24 42.42 -63.87
N SER A 4 -30.99 42.98 -62.69
CA SER A 4 -30.87 42.37 -61.37
C SER A 4 -31.85 41.24 -61.05
N SER A 5 -31.37 40.20 -60.36
CA SER A 5 -32.17 39.48 -59.36
C SER A 5 -31.51 39.68 -58.00
N GLU A 6 -32.28 40.34 -57.14
CA GLU A 6 -31.92 40.88 -55.84
C GLU A 6 -32.19 39.87 -54.71
N ARG A 7 -31.24 39.78 -53.77
CA ARG A 7 -31.41 39.52 -52.32
C ARG A 7 -31.88 38.09 -51.95
N ALA A 8 -31.47 37.48 -50.86
CA ALA A 8 -30.78 37.92 -49.65
C ALA A 8 -30.07 36.70 -49.02
N ALA A 9 -28.97 36.99 -48.33
CA ALA A 9 -28.49 36.38 -47.08
C ALA A 9 -28.86 34.91 -46.82
N ARG A 10 -27.89 34.04 -46.58
CA ARG A 10 -27.29 33.98 -45.23
C ARG A 10 -25.88 33.39 -45.28
N LEU A 11 -24.96 34.13 -44.66
CA LEU A 11 -23.67 33.65 -44.21
C LEU A 11 -23.83 32.35 -43.41
N SER A 12 -22.95 31.38 -43.66
CA SER A 12 -22.59 30.37 -42.67
C SER A 12 -21.12 30.05 -42.83
N ILE A 13 -20.30 30.96 -42.30
CA ILE A 13 -18.90 30.70 -41.98
C ILE A 13 -18.95 29.89 -40.68
N ALA A 14 -18.75 28.58 -40.76
CA ALA A 14 -18.52 27.73 -39.60
C ALA A 14 -17.11 27.15 -39.72
N ILE A 15 -16.13 27.95 -39.28
CA ILE A 15 -14.79 27.49 -38.97
C ILE A 15 -14.88 26.94 -37.54
N THR A 16 -14.85 25.61 -37.39
CA THR A 16 -14.58 24.98 -36.09
C THR A 16 -13.40 24.04 -36.26
N LEU A 17 -12.25 24.59 -35.88
CA LEU A 17 -11.00 23.89 -35.67
C LEU A 17 -11.09 22.93 -34.48
N MET A 18 -10.15 21.99 -34.49
CA MET A 18 -9.51 21.36 -33.32
C MET A 18 -10.15 20.09 -32.72
N THR A 19 -9.48 18.97 -33.03
CA THR A 19 -8.78 18.05 -32.11
C THR A 19 -9.54 17.52 -30.89
N LEU A 20 -9.55 16.20 -30.69
CA LEU A 20 -8.73 15.48 -29.69
C LEU A 20 -9.34 14.08 -29.44
N LEU A 21 -8.49 13.08 -29.70
CA LEU A 21 -8.33 11.81 -29.00
C LEU A 21 -9.50 10.82 -28.87
N SER A 22 -9.30 9.71 -29.56
CA SER A 22 -9.69 8.37 -29.12
C SER A 22 -9.19 8.05 -27.71
N THR A 23 -10.12 7.80 -26.78
CA THR A 23 -9.91 6.91 -25.62
C THR A 23 -11.23 6.17 -25.37
N THR A 24 -11.47 5.06 -26.04
CA THR A 24 -11.33 3.70 -25.48
C THR A 24 -11.86 3.59 -24.05
N ALA A 25 -13.09 3.05 -23.95
CA ALA A 25 -13.71 2.36 -22.82
C ALA A 25 -12.99 2.46 -21.46
N CYS A 26 -13.49 3.33 -20.58
CA CYS A 26 -13.38 3.09 -19.14
C CYS A 26 -14.22 1.86 -18.81
N ASN A 27 -13.60 0.68 -18.90
CA ASN A 27 -14.12 -0.53 -18.29
C ASN A 27 -14.02 -0.31 -16.77
N ASN A 28 -15.05 0.32 -16.19
CA ASN A 28 -15.27 0.40 -14.76
C ASN A 28 -15.58 -1.01 -14.24
N ASN A 29 -14.55 -1.85 -14.20
CA ASN A 29 -14.58 -3.03 -13.36
C ASN A 29 -14.43 -2.49 -11.93
N PRO A 30 -15.46 -2.55 -11.08
CA PRO A 30 -15.25 -2.29 -9.67
C PRO A 30 -14.23 -3.32 -9.20
N ARG A 31 -13.00 -2.88 -8.91
CA ARG A 31 -12.07 -3.70 -8.15
C ARG A 31 -12.81 -4.02 -6.86
N HIS A 32 -13.26 -5.26 -6.73
CA HIS A 32 -13.63 -5.82 -5.45
C HIS A 32 -12.41 -5.61 -4.55
N THR A 33 -12.48 -4.65 -3.63
CA THR A 33 -11.54 -4.59 -2.52
C THR A 33 -11.89 -5.77 -1.64
N GLU A 34 -11.36 -6.94 -2.00
CA GLU A 34 -11.46 -8.14 -1.19
C GLU A 34 -10.86 -7.79 0.18
N SER A 35 -11.64 -7.97 1.24
CA SER A 35 -11.12 -7.81 2.60
C SER A 35 -9.93 -8.76 2.73
N PRO A 36 -8.77 -8.30 3.21
CA PRO A 36 -7.60 -9.16 3.34
C PRO A 36 -7.96 -10.38 4.17
N ASP A 37 -7.51 -11.55 3.72
CA ASP A 37 -7.70 -12.79 4.46
C ASP A 37 -7.02 -12.69 5.85
N PRO A 38 -7.54 -13.39 6.87
CA PRO A 38 -7.04 -13.27 8.24
C PRO A 38 -5.57 -13.69 8.39
N ILE A 39 -5.08 -14.61 7.55
CA ILE A 39 -3.69 -15.06 7.59
C ILE A 39 -2.76 -13.92 7.10
N SER A 40 -3.13 -13.24 6.02
CA SER A 40 -2.43 -12.06 5.53
C SER A 40 -2.46 -10.90 6.53
N LEU A 41 -3.56 -10.72 7.25
CA LEU A 41 -3.68 -9.72 8.31
C LEU A 41 -2.69 -10.00 9.44
N HIS A 42 -2.68 -11.23 9.96
CA HIS A 42 -1.79 -11.65 11.03
C HIS A 42 -0.30 -11.54 10.62
N LYS A 43 0.06 -12.03 9.43
CA LYS A 43 1.43 -11.91 8.90
C LYS A 43 1.87 -10.45 8.77
N THR A 44 0.97 -9.58 8.32
CA THR A 44 1.23 -8.13 8.22
C THR A 44 1.45 -7.51 9.60
N ALA A 45 0.67 -7.92 10.60
CA ALA A 45 0.80 -7.46 11.97
C ALA A 45 2.17 -7.85 12.57
N ILE A 46 2.60 -9.10 12.37
CA ILE A 46 3.92 -9.59 12.78
C ILE A 46 5.03 -8.70 12.19
N ILE A 47 5.01 -8.50 10.88
CA ILE A 47 6.06 -7.73 10.19
C ILE A 47 6.10 -6.30 10.72
N LYS A 48 4.94 -5.66 10.88
CA LYS A 48 4.84 -4.29 11.41
C LYS A 48 5.38 -4.19 12.84
N ALA A 49 5.01 -5.13 13.71
CA ALA A 49 5.46 -5.18 15.09
C ALA A 49 6.98 -5.34 15.17
N VAL A 50 7.55 -6.32 14.46
CA VAL A 50 9.01 -6.55 14.49
C VAL A 50 9.76 -5.38 13.85
N GLN A 51 9.29 -4.84 12.73
CA GLN A 51 9.92 -3.68 12.09
C GLN A 51 9.99 -2.47 13.05
N CYS A 52 8.89 -2.17 13.76
CA CYS A 52 8.87 -1.13 14.80
C CYS A 52 9.90 -1.36 15.91
N LEU A 53 10.06 -2.61 16.35
CA LEU A 53 11.04 -2.96 17.39
C LEU A 53 12.48 -2.84 16.89
N VAL A 54 12.75 -3.25 15.65
CA VAL A 54 14.06 -3.09 15.00
C VAL A 54 14.40 -1.60 14.85
N ASP A 55 13.47 -0.80 14.33
CA ASP A 55 13.68 0.63 14.09
C ASP A 55 13.95 1.43 15.38
N ASN A 56 13.43 0.94 16.52
CA ASN A 56 13.59 1.57 17.84
C ASN A 56 14.63 0.88 18.74
N HIS A 57 15.49 0.02 18.16
CA HIS A 57 16.54 -0.70 18.89
C HIS A 57 16.01 -1.43 20.14
N ALA A 58 14.80 -1.97 20.05
CA ALA A 58 14.15 -2.69 21.14
C ALA A 58 14.54 -4.18 21.17
N ILE A 59 14.94 -4.73 20.02
CA ILE A 59 15.54 -6.07 19.92
C ILE A 59 17.05 -5.94 20.12
N PRO A 60 17.67 -6.75 21.00
CA PRO A 60 19.12 -6.74 21.20
C PRO A 60 19.89 -6.97 19.89
N GLU A 61 20.97 -6.21 19.67
CA GLU A 61 21.76 -6.33 18.44
C GLU A 61 22.37 -7.73 18.24
N ASP A 62 22.66 -8.46 19.33
CA ASP A 62 23.16 -9.83 19.26
C ASP A 62 22.13 -10.80 18.65
N GLU A 63 20.82 -10.54 18.79
CA GLU A 63 19.77 -11.33 18.15
C GLU A 63 19.60 -10.99 16.66
N LEU A 64 19.99 -9.79 16.26
CA LEU A 64 19.89 -9.30 14.88
C LEU A 64 21.13 -9.60 14.05
N ARG A 65 22.24 -9.99 14.69
CA ARG A 65 23.53 -10.14 14.01
C ARG A 65 23.55 -11.38 13.11
N GLY A 66 23.73 -11.15 11.80
CA GLY A 66 23.92 -12.23 10.82
C GLY A 66 22.63 -12.97 10.46
N VAL A 67 21.45 -12.44 10.81
CA VAL A 67 20.18 -13.04 10.43
C VAL A 67 19.83 -12.73 8.97
N GLU A 68 19.35 -13.73 8.23
CA GLU A 68 19.05 -13.57 6.79
C GLU A 68 17.74 -12.79 6.53
N TRP A 69 16.93 -12.59 7.56
CA TRP A 69 15.65 -11.88 7.47
C TRP A 69 15.75 -10.37 7.76
N LEU A 70 16.96 -9.85 7.96
CA LEU A 70 17.20 -8.44 8.18
C LEU A 70 18.35 -7.96 7.30
N ASP A 71 18.06 -6.97 6.44
CA ASP A 71 19.06 -6.28 5.62
C ASP A 71 19.19 -4.83 6.09
N GLY A 72 20.25 -4.56 6.86
CA GLY A 72 20.42 -3.31 7.59
C GLY A 72 19.30 -3.13 8.62
N ARG A 73 18.35 -2.22 8.36
CA ARG A 73 17.15 -2.01 9.20
C ARG A 73 15.86 -2.51 8.54
N ARG A 74 15.95 -3.05 7.33
CA ARG A 74 14.78 -3.47 6.57
C ARG A 74 14.53 -4.95 6.79
N LEU A 75 13.32 -5.28 7.23
CA LEU A 75 12.90 -6.65 7.40
C LEU A 75 12.61 -7.30 6.03
N ILE A 76 13.17 -8.49 5.82
CA ILE A 76 12.99 -9.35 4.65
C ILE A 76 12.34 -10.67 5.13
N PRO A 77 11.00 -10.75 5.12
CA PRO A 77 10.31 -11.94 5.62
C PRO A 77 10.64 -13.17 4.76
N ASN A 78 11.25 -14.19 5.38
CA ASN A 78 11.57 -15.49 4.78
C ASN A 78 11.29 -16.62 5.80
N ALA A 79 11.68 -17.85 5.51
CA ALA A 79 11.47 -18.97 6.44
C ALA A 79 12.19 -18.78 7.79
N ALA A 80 13.43 -18.26 7.77
CA ALA A 80 14.19 -17.98 8.99
C ALA A 80 13.52 -16.91 9.87
N PHE A 81 12.83 -15.94 9.27
CA PHE A 81 12.02 -14.97 10.01
C PHE A 81 10.88 -15.64 10.77
N THR A 82 10.16 -16.55 10.10
CA THR A 82 9.04 -17.28 10.71
C THR A 82 9.53 -18.17 11.86
N ASP A 83 10.62 -18.90 11.66
CA ASP A 83 11.24 -19.71 12.72
C ASP A 83 11.67 -18.85 13.91
N TRP A 84 12.38 -17.74 13.65
CA TRP A 84 12.79 -16.81 14.69
C TRP A 84 11.59 -16.25 15.45
N TYR A 85 10.54 -15.81 14.75
CA TYR A 85 9.34 -15.29 15.39
C TYR A 85 8.70 -16.35 16.30
N SER A 86 8.54 -17.58 15.81
CA SER A 86 7.95 -18.68 16.59
C SER A 86 8.75 -19.02 17.85
N THR A 87 10.08 -18.90 17.83
CA THR A 87 10.89 -19.12 19.05
C THR A 87 10.93 -17.90 19.98
N HIS A 88 10.61 -16.70 19.49
CA HIS A 88 10.68 -15.43 20.24
C HIS A 88 9.31 -14.80 20.55
N GLU A 89 8.20 -15.46 20.22
CA GLU A 89 6.85 -14.91 20.45
C GLU A 89 6.60 -14.50 21.91
N ASN A 90 7.22 -15.20 22.86
CA ASN A 90 7.12 -14.93 24.28
C ASN A 90 8.26 -14.06 24.83
N ALA A 91 9.28 -13.75 24.02
CA ALA A 91 10.37 -12.86 24.40
C ALA A 91 9.83 -11.45 24.65
N LYS A 92 10.37 -10.77 25.67
CA LYS A 92 9.89 -9.46 26.10
C LYS A 92 10.75 -8.35 25.52
N TYR A 93 10.11 -7.47 24.75
CA TYR A 93 10.72 -6.24 24.24
C TYR A 93 9.99 -5.04 24.81
N ARG A 94 10.73 -4.14 25.49
CA ARG A 94 10.17 -2.96 26.18
C ARG A 94 9.04 -3.31 27.17
N GLY A 95 9.15 -4.45 27.84
CA GLY A 95 8.24 -4.86 28.92
C GLY A 95 7.01 -5.67 28.48
N GLN A 96 6.78 -5.86 27.17
CA GLN A 96 5.70 -6.72 26.65
C GLN A 96 6.23 -7.79 25.69
N SER A 97 5.50 -8.90 25.57
CA SER A 97 5.91 -10.00 24.69
C SER A 97 5.78 -9.62 23.21
N LEU A 98 6.56 -10.27 22.35
CA LEU A 98 6.44 -10.09 20.91
C LEU A 98 5.03 -10.44 20.40
N LEU A 99 4.40 -11.47 20.97
CA LEU A 99 3.00 -11.81 20.69
C LEU A 99 2.06 -10.64 21.05
N ALA A 100 2.23 -10.01 22.22
CA ALA A 100 1.42 -8.86 22.62
C ALA A 100 1.61 -7.64 21.70
N TRP A 101 2.82 -7.44 21.17
CA TRP A 101 3.10 -6.45 20.14
C TRP A 101 2.32 -6.75 18.85
N THR A 102 2.38 -8.00 18.38
CA THR A 102 1.66 -8.47 17.19
C THR A 102 0.15 -8.34 17.36
N ASP A 103 -0.42 -8.74 18.50
CA ASP A 103 -1.84 -8.61 18.82
C ASP A 103 -2.34 -7.16 18.71
N GLN A 104 -1.53 -6.20 19.18
CA GLN A 104 -1.86 -4.77 19.07
C GLN A 104 -1.85 -4.30 17.61
N ALA A 105 -0.84 -4.73 16.85
CA ALA A 105 -0.74 -4.44 15.43
C ALA A 105 -1.91 -5.04 14.63
N GLU A 106 -2.33 -6.25 14.99
CA GLU A 106 -3.44 -6.95 14.36
C GLU A 106 -4.77 -6.27 14.67
N LYS A 107 -5.05 -5.96 15.94
CA LYS A 107 -6.27 -5.28 16.38
C LYS A 107 -6.44 -3.90 15.76
N ALA A 108 -5.34 -3.15 15.61
CA ALA A 108 -5.37 -1.82 15.00
C ALA A 108 -5.29 -1.86 13.46
N GLY A 109 -4.84 -2.98 12.88
CA GLY A 109 -4.79 -3.22 11.44
C GLY A 109 -4.03 -2.13 10.66
N SER A 110 -4.71 -1.45 9.74
CA SER A 110 -4.14 -0.37 8.93
C SER A 110 -3.87 0.91 9.72
N ALA A 111 -4.61 1.14 10.81
CA ALA A 111 -4.46 2.31 11.68
C ALA A 111 -3.29 2.18 12.65
N TRP A 112 -2.70 0.99 12.78
CA TRP A 112 -1.59 0.78 13.70
C TRP A 112 -0.40 1.71 13.38
N ARG A 113 0.19 2.24 14.45
CA ARG A 113 1.42 3.03 14.46
C ARG A 113 2.33 2.46 15.52
N CYS A 114 3.62 2.47 15.23
CA CYS A 114 4.65 2.12 16.20
C CYS A 114 4.52 3.06 17.41
N PRO A 115 4.28 2.54 18.63
CA PRO A 115 4.07 3.36 19.83
C PRO A 115 5.36 3.60 20.63
N LEU A 116 6.52 3.26 20.06
CA LEU A 116 7.84 3.52 20.62
C LEU A 116 8.42 4.83 20.09
#